data_AF-A0A2X4WVG2-F1
#
_entry.id   AF-A0A2X4WVG2-F1
#
_cell.length_a   1.000
_cell.length_b   1.000
_cell.length_c   1.000
_cell.angle_alpha   90.00
_cell.angle_beta   90.00
_cell.angle_gamma   90.00
#
_symmetry.space_group_name_H-M   'P 1'
#
loop_
_entity.id
_entity.type
_entity.pdbx_description
1 polymer ?
#
loop_
_entity_poly.entity_id
_entity_poly.type
_entity_poly.pdbx_seq_one_letter_code
_entity_poly.pdbx_strand_id
1 'polypeptide(L)'
;MQNITTSWFVQGMIKATSDAWLKGWDERNGGNLTLRLDEVDIAPFTADFEEKPRYIALSQPMPLLANTPFIVTGSGKFFRNVQLDPSANLGVVKIDSEGAGYHILWA
;
A
#
# COMPACT_ATOMS: atom_id res chain seq x y z
N MET A 1 4.24 21.09 -3.62
CA MET A 1 4.17 19.64 -3.93
C MET A 1 3.18 19.01 -2.98
N GLN A 2 2.33 18.12 -3.46
CA GLN A 2 1.46 17.32 -2.60
C GLN A 2 2.31 16.20 -2.00
N ASN A 3 2.11 15.87 -0.72
CA ASN A 3 2.78 14.77 -0.04
C ASN A 3 1.84 13.55 -0.06
N ILE A 4 2.31 12.39 -0.51
CA ILE A 4 1.50 11.17 -0.64
C ILE A 4 0.78 10.78 0.65
N THR A 5 1.34 11.10 1.82
CA THR A 5 0.71 10.81 3.13
C THR A 5 -0.60 11.57 3.34
N THR A 6 -0.82 12.67 2.62
CA THR A 6 -2.06 13.46 2.65
C THR A 6 -3.09 13.04 1.59
N SER A 7 -2.78 12.03 0.76
CA SER A 7 -3.68 11.55 -0.27
C SER A 7 -4.93 10.89 0.31
N TRP A 8 -6.01 10.85 -0.49
CA TRP A 8 -7.27 10.24 -0.07
C TRP A 8 -7.10 8.76 0.30
N PHE A 9 -6.23 8.04 -0.42
CA PHE A 9 -6.04 6.61 -0.21
C PHE A 9 -5.16 6.32 1.01
N VAL A 10 -4.13 7.12 1.30
CA VAL A 10 -3.35 6.94 2.55
C VAL A 10 -4.22 7.29 3.76
N GLN A 11 -4.94 8.42 3.70
CA GLN A 11 -5.86 8.80 4.78
C GLN A 11 -7.00 7.78 4.97
N GLY A 12 -7.49 7.19 3.88
CA GLY A 12 -8.46 6.11 3.91
C GLY A 12 -7.93 4.85 4.61
N MET A 13 -6.70 4.44 4.28
CA MET A 13 -6.04 3.30 4.92
C MET A 13 -5.80 3.56 6.42
N ILE A 14 -5.30 4.75 6.78
CA ILE A 14 -5.12 5.18 8.18
C ILE A 14 -6.43 5.06 8.95
N LYS A 15 -7.52 5.60 8.40
CA LYS A 15 -8.83 5.55 9.04
C LYS A 15 -9.30 4.11 9.24
N ALA A 16 -9.27 3.31 8.17
CA ALA A 16 -9.78 1.93 8.23
C ALA A 16 -9.04 1.07 9.25
N THR A 17 -7.70 1.12 9.26
CA THR A 17 -6.91 0.32 10.19
C THR A 17 -7.02 0.85 11.63
N SER A 18 -7.15 2.16 11.81
CA SER A 18 -7.32 2.76 13.15
C SER A 18 -8.67 2.43 13.76
N ASP A 19 -9.74 2.49 12.96
CA ASP A 19 -11.08 2.12 13.40
C ASP A 19 -11.14 0.64 13.79
N ALA A 20 -10.56 -0.24 12.98
CA ALA A 20 -10.55 -1.68 13.23
C ALA A 20 -9.71 -2.04 14.49
N TRP A 21 -8.58 -1.35 14.69
CA TRP A 21 -7.82 -1.41 15.94
C TRP A 21 -8.66 -0.97 17.16
N LEU A 22 -9.35 0.17 17.08
CA LEU A 22 -10.19 0.69 18.19
C LEU A 22 -11.37 -0.23 18.51
N LYS A 23 -11.82 -1.04 17.55
CA LYS A 23 -12.83 -2.09 17.77
C LYS A 23 -12.26 -3.37 18.40
N GLY A 24 -10.94 -3.48 18.54
CA GLY A 24 -10.27 -4.65 19.08
C GLY A 24 -10.25 -5.85 18.14
N TRP A 25 -10.39 -5.63 16.82
CA TRP A 25 -10.41 -6.71 15.83
C TRP A 25 -9.01 -7.17 15.41
N ASP A 26 -8.02 -6.29 15.51
CA ASP A 26 -6.69 -6.46 14.93
C ASP A 26 -5.61 -6.44 16.01
N GLU A 27 -5.61 -7.47 16.87
CA GLU A 27 -4.57 -7.63 17.90
C GLU A 27 -3.20 -7.88 17.25
N ARG A 28 -2.16 -7.18 17.75
CA ARG A 28 -0.77 -7.30 17.28
C ARG A 28 -0.67 -7.05 15.77
N ASN A 29 -0.31 -8.07 14.98
CA ASN A 29 -0.21 -8.04 13.53
C ASN A 29 -1.32 -8.88 12.86
N GLY A 30 -2.38 -9.18 13.60
CA GLY A 30 -3.63 -9.72 13.05
C GLY A 30 -4.33 -8.63 12.24
N GLY A 31 -4.83 -8.99 11.06
CA GLY A 31 -5.40 -8.03 10.10
C GLY A 31 -4.48 -7.76 8.91
N ASN A 32 -5.07 -7.64 7.72
CA ASN A 32 -4.41 -7.10 6.54
C ASN A 32 -5.44 -6.34 5.71
N LEU A 33 -4.98 -5.32 4.99
CA LEU A 33 -5.83 -4.52 4.12
C LEU A 33 -5.09 -4.20 2.84
N THR A 34 -5.78 -4.38 1.71
CA THR A 34 -5.29 -4.05 0.38
C THR A 34 -6.39 -3.32 -0.37
N LEU A 35 -6.06 -2.16 -0.93
CA LEU A 35 -6.96 -1.36 -1.76
C LEU A 35 -6.37 -1.23 -3.15
N ARG A 36 -7.13 -1.65 -4.17
CA ARG A 36 -6.80 -1.39 -5.57
C ARG A 36 -6.99 0.09 -5.89
N LEU A 37 -6.01 0.68 -6.54
CA LEU A 37 -6.02 2.08 -6.98
C LEU A 37 -6.02 2.15 -8.51
N ASP A 38 -6.33 3.32 -9.04
CA ASP A 38 -6.12 3.64 -10.45
C ASP A 38 -4.80 4.41 -10.63
N GLU A 39 -4.24 4.40 -11.84
CA GLU A 39 -3.01 5.15 -12.16
C GLU A 39 -3.13 6.66 -11.85
N VAL A 40 -4.32 7.22 -12.06
CA VAL A 40 -4.64 8.62 -11.78
C VAL A 40 -4.52 8.96 -10.29
N ASP A 41 -4.75 8.01 -9.40
CA ASP A 41 -4.62 8.26 -7.95
C ASP A 41 -3.16 8.50 -7.55
N ILE A 42 -2.23 7.78 -8.17
CA ILE A 42 -0.83 7.77 -7.77
C ILE A 42 0.07 8.69 -8.62
N ALA A 43 -0.37 9.05 -9.84
CA ALA A 43 0.39 9.87 -10.77
C ALA A 43 0.89 11.23 -10.18
N PRO A 44 0.13 11.95 -9.35
CA PRO A 44 0.60 13.21 -8.75
C PRO A 44 1.77 13.05 -7.76
N PHE A 45 2.05 11.84 -7.29
CA PHE A 45 2.99 11.55 -6.20
C PHE A 45 4.28 10.85 -6.66
N THR A 46 4.55 10.83 -7.97
CA THR A 46 5.76 10.18 -8.52
C THR A 46 7.07 10.68 -7.94
N ALA A 47 7.12 11.92 -7.45
CA ALA A 47 8.28 12.50 -6.76
C ALA A 47 8.53 11.91 -5.36
N ASP A 48 7.52 11.29 -4.73
CA ASP A 48 7.63 10.63 -3.44
C ASP A 48 8.03 9.14 -3.59
N PHE A 49 8.14 8.63 -4.82
CA PHE A 49 8.49 7.22 -5.05
C PHE A 49 9.99 6.97 -4.91
N GLU A 50 10.30 5.74 -4.53
CA GLU A 50 11.66 5.21 -4.52
C GLU A 50 12.28 5.33 -5.91
N GLU A 51 13.49 5.88 -6.01
CA GLU A 51 14.22 6.01 -7.28
C GLU A 51 14.48 4.64 -7.93
N LYS A 52 14.65 3.61 -7.08
CA LYS A 52 14.89 2.22 -7.49
C LYS A 52 13.90 1.28 -6.79
N PRO A 53 12.65 1.23 -7.26
CA PRO A 53 11.61 0.39 -6.67
C PRO A 53 12.04 -1.08 -6.62
N ARG A 54 12.06 -1.65 -5.41
CA ARG A 54 12.31 -3.08 -5.23
C ARG A 54 11.25 -3.89 -5.97
N TYR A 55 11.68 -4.95 -6.65
CA TYR A 55 10.79 -5.91 -7.30
C TYR A 55 10.64 -7.19 -6.49
N ILE A 56 9.43 -7.72 -6.42
CA ILE A 56 9.13 -9.01 -5.79
C ILE A 56 8.25 -9.83 -6.74
N ALA A 57 8.67 -11.05 -7.05
CA ALA A 57 7.88 -11.97 -7.85
C ALA A 57 6.63 -12.44 -7.08
N LEU A 58 5.51 -12.54 -7.78
CA LEU A 58 4.32 -13.19 -7.25
C LEU A 58 4.53 -14.70 -7.21
N SER A 59 3.79 -15.38 -6.33
CA SER A 59 3.83 -16.85 -6.24
C SER A 59 3.26 -17.54 -7.48
N GLN A 60 2.40 -16.86 -8.22
CA GLN A 60 1.86 -17.29 -9.51
C GLN A 60 1.50 -16.05 -10.36
N PRO A 61 1.55 -16.14 -11.70
CA PRO A 61 1.13 -15.04 -12.57
C PRO A 61 -0.34 -14.66 -12.38
N MET A 62 -0.61 -13.35 -12.37
CA MET A 62 -1.94 -12.75 -12.26
C MET A 62 -2.14 -11.69 -13.35
N PRO A 63 -2.25 -12.08 -14.64
CA PRO A 63 -2.30 -11.13 -15.76
C PRO A 63 -3.51 -10.19 -15.74
N LEU A 64 -4.61 -10.58 -15.06
CA LEU A 64 -5.77 -9.71 -14.88
C LEU A 64 -5.48 -8.48 -14.00
N LEU A 65 -4.37 -8.49 -13.24
CA LEU A 65 -3.92 -7.38 -12.41
C LEU A 65 -2.74 -6.63 -13.05
N ALA A 66 -2.36 -6.96 -14.29
CA ALA A 66 -1.23 -6.32 -14.96
C ALA A 66 -1.36 -4.79 -14.93
N ASN A 67 -0.24 -4.11 -14.67
CA ASN A 67 -0.14 -2.65 -14.54
C ASN A 67 -1.02 -2.03 -13.42
N THR A 68 -1.59 -2.82 -12.51
CA THR A 68 -2.51 -2.29 -11.50
C THR A 68 -1.76 -1.86 -10.23
N PRO A 69 -1.98 -0.64 -9.74
CA PRO A 69 -1.45 -0.20 -8.45
C PRO A 69 -2.35 -0.59 -7.27
N PHE A 70 -1.73 -0.81 -6.12
CA PHE A 70 -2.38 -1.10 -4.85
C PHE A 70 -1.69 -0.36 -3.71
N ILE A 71 -2.45 0.03 -2.69
CA ILE A 71 -1.89 0.34 -1.37
C ILE A 71 -2.18 -0.83 -0.42
N VAL A 72 -1.16 -1.26 0.31
CA VAL A 72 -1.19 -2.47 1.14
C VAL A 72 -0.66 -2.19 2.55
N THR A 73 -1.14 -2.93 3.54
CA THR A 73 -0.49 -3.03 4.85
C THR A 73 0.72 -3.96 4.79
N GLY A 74 1.84 -3.58 5.42
CA GLY A 74 3.06 -4.40 5.44
C GLY A 74 2.97 -5.67 6.28
N SER A 75 3.75 -6.69 5.93
CA SER A 75 3.83 -7.93 6.71
C SER A 75 4.43 -7.67 8.10
N GLY A 76 3.81 -8.24 9.15
CA GLY A 76 4.19 -8.05 10.54
C GLY A 76 3.89 -6.65 11.11
N LYS A 77 3.24 -5.77 10.34
CA LYS A 77 2.86 -4.42 10.76
C LYS A 77 1.55 -4.44 11.54
N PHE A 78 1.38 -3.43 12.39
CA PHE A 78 0.31 -3.36 13.37
C PHE A 78 -0.68 -2.30 12.92
N PHE A 79 -1.97 -2.61 12.86
CA PHE A 79 -3.00 -1.64 12.48
C PHE A 79 -2.96 -0.39 13.37
N ARG A 80 -2.67 -0.57 14.67
CA ARG A 80 -2.43 0.53 15.64
C ARG A 80 -1.42 1.56 15.13
N ASN A 81 -0.36 1.12 14.46
CA ASN A 81 0.80 1.95 14.14
C ASN A 81 0.67 2.67 12.79
N VAL A 82 -0.32 2.31 11.96
CA VAL A 82 -0.54 2.94 10.65
C VAL A 82 -0.76 4.44 10.77
N GLN A 83 -1.55 4.90 11.75
CA GLN A 83 -1.78 6.34 11.99
C GLN A 83 -0.55 7.09 12.53
N LEU A 84 0.46 6.38 13.05
CA LEU A 84 1.64 6.99 13.67
C LEU A 84 2.76 7.18 12.67
N ASP A 85 2.93 6.21 11.77
CA ASP A 85 3.92 6.25 10.70
C ASP A 85 3.36 5.48 9.49
N PRO A 86 2.62 6.14 8.60
CA PRO A 86 2.02 5.49 7.44
C PRO A 86 3.08 4.86 6.52
N SER A 87 4.21 5.54 6.28
CA SER A 87 5.32 5.02 5.48
C SER A 87 5.85 3.70 6.03
N ALA A 88 6.15 3.63 7.33
CA ALA A 88 6.69 2.40 7.89
C ALA A 88 5.70 1.22 7.96
N ASN A 89 4.40 1.44 7.74
CA ASN A 89 3.35 0.42 7.93
C ASN A 89 2.52 0.11 6.68
N LEU A 90 2.52 1.01 5.68
CA LEU A 90 1.84 0.85 4.40
C LEU A 90 2.87 0.85 3.27
N GLY A 91 2.48 0.34 2.12
CA GLY A 91 3.26 0.49 0.89
C GLY A 91 2.37 0.63 -0.32
N VAL A 92 2.82 1.40 -1.32
CA VAL A 92 2.21 1.41 -2.64
C VAL A 92 3.00 0.47 -3.53
N VAL A 93 2.31 -0.50 -4.13
CA VAL A 93 2.90 -1.46 -5.07
C VAL A 93 2.22 -1.35 -6.42
N LYS A 94 2.95 -1.64 -7.50
CA LYS A 94 2.38 -1.75 -8.84
C LYS A 94 2.78 -3.06 -9.48
N ILE A 95 1.78 -3.81 -9.92
CA ILE A 95 1.96 -5.07 -10.64
C ILE A 95 2.60 -4.76 -11.99
N ASP A 96 3.56 -5.59 -12.41
CA ASP A 96 4.20 -5.43 -13.71
C ASP A 96 3.23 -5.67 -14.88
N SER A 97 3.71 -5.47 -16.11
CA SER A 97 2.90 -5.59 -17.32
C SER A 97 2.48 -7.03 -17.64
N GLU A 98 3.12 -8.03 -17.05
CA GLU A 98 2.83 -9.44 -17.28
C GLU A 98 2.01 -10.08 -16.15
N GLY A 99 1.83 -9.35 -15.04
CA GLY A 99 1.24 -9.90 -13.82
C GLY A 99 2.17 -10.89 -13.10
N ALA A 100 3.47 -10.85 -13.34
CA ALA A 100 4.44 -11.81 -12.80
C ALA A 100 4.98 -11.42 -11.42
N GLY A 101 4.94 -10.13 -11.10
CA GLY A 101 5.44 -9.57 -9.85
C GLY A 101 4.97 -8.12 -9.65
N TYR A 102 5.52 -7.47 -8.65
CA TYR A 102 5.23 -6.07 -8.35
C TYR A 102 6.46 -5.28 -7.94
N HIS A 103 6.44 -3.99 -8.26
CA HIS A 103 7.39 -3.00 -7.75
C HIS A 103 6.82 -2.31 -6.52
N ILE A 104 7.63 -2.14 -5.48
CA ILE A 104 7.30 -1.32 -4.30
C ILE A 104 7.69 0.12 -4.62
N LEU A 105 6.70 0.96 -4.93
CA LEU A 105 6.89 2.34 -5.34
C LEU A 105 7.14 3.28 -4.15
N TRP A 106 6.51 3.01 -3.01
CA TRP A 106 6.60 3.82 -1.79
C TRP A 106 6.44 2.92 -0.56
N ALA A 107 7.28 3.07 0.47
CA ALA A 107 7.25 2.35 1.75
C ALA A 107 8.16 3.01 2.80
#